data_AF-A0A8S0XNG2-F1
#
_entry.id   AF-A0A8S0XNG2-F1
#
_cell.length_a   1.000
_cell.length_b   1.000
_cell.length_c   1.000
_cell.angle_alpha   90.00
_cell.angle_beta   90.00
_cell.angle_gamma   90.00
#
_symmetry.space_group_name_H-M   'P 1'
#
loop_
_entity.id
_entity.type
_entity.pdbx_description
1 polymer ?
#
loop_
_entity_poly.entity_id
_entity_poly.type
_entity_poly.pdbx_seq_one_letter_code
_entity_poly.pdbx_strand_id
1 'polypeptide(L)'
;MSSIAHNPTGLVDLPLEMLVEVMKQLEWDDFLRMRQTCRHMCKVSNARPIWLYFFEKYLRSTIPGPFHPDKPVQDYSSYELESLVLRRKGTEVAEGRFPRQRKLHLGKPSSDILSNMHLVHGGRWLLHAVANGSVEYVDLDTSEHIARPLTPPPYDESACVMASMVVDMDMATDDLPTDRSLVFNLGLLLWRMPRYDAEIIKPTSLPSMCIQVWRITFQNDCQGGSLLAQCLSAFPEEAIANPRAFSLFWGRIAYSLCFVGEHARRGRCVVVVNWQLANASEMGHQRRYRRLWGQNLASPIRQVACC
;
A
#
# COMPACT_ATOMS: atom_id res chain seq x y z
N MET A 1 1.02 73.10 -12.75
CA MET A 1 0.77 71.90 -11.93
C MET A 1 0.89 70.70 -12.85
N SER A 2 2.06 70.06 -12.89
CA SER A 2 2.30 68.89 -13.76
C SER A 2 1.72 67.64 -13.09
N SER A 3 0.66 67.10 -13.70
CA SER A 3 0.07 65.82 -13.32
C SER A 3 1.08 64.71 -13.59
N ILE A 4 1.62 64.11 -12.52
CA ILE A 4 2.44 62.90 -12.62
C ILE A 4 1.50 61.77 -13.03
N ALA A 5 1.50 61.43 -14.31
CA ALA A 5 0.79 60.26 -14.81
C ALA A 5 1.50 59.02 -14.27
N HIS A 6 0.95 58.41 -13.23
CA HIS A 6 1.35 57.07 -12.81
C HIS A 6 0.87 56.09 -13.89
N ASN A 7 1.80 55.65 -14.75
CA ASN A 7 1.54 54.48 -15.58
C ASN A 7 1.25 53.31 -14.64
N PRO A 8 0.11 52.61 -14.80
CA PRO A 8 -0.18 51.45 -13.98
C PRO A 8 0.95 50.45 -14.16
N THR A 9 1.63 50.12 -13.07
CA THR A 9 2.65 49.08 -13.04
C THR A 9 1.96 47.78 -13.43
N GLY A 10 2.35 47.20 -14.56
CA GLY A 10 1.73 45.97 -15.03
C GLY A 10 2.02 44.84 -14.05
N LEU A 11 1.14 43.84 -13.98
CA LEU A 11 1.37 42.65 -13.13
C LEU A 11 2.76 42.02 -13.42
N VAL A 12 3.20 42.05 -14.67
CA VAL A 12 4.50 41.51 -15.13
C VAL A 12 5.71 42.28 -14.59
N ASP A 13 5.51 43.52 -14.13
CA ASP A 13 6.58 44.37 -13.59
C ASP A 13 6.79 44.15 -12.07
N LEU A 14 5.96 43.32 -11.44
CA LEU A 14 6.12 42.98 -10.03
C LEU A 14 7.34 42.06 -9.79
N PRO A 15 7.99 42.16 -8.62
CA PRO A 15 9.00 41.19 -8.20
C PRO A 15 8.46 39.76 -8.19
N LEU A 16 9.35 38.79 -8.45
CA LEU A 16 9.01 37.37 -8.54
C LEU A 16 8.29 36.87 -7.27
N GLU A 17 8.74 37.31 -6.11
CA GLU A 17 8.19 36.92 -4.81
C GLU A 17 6.74 37.37 -4.67
N MET A 18 6.42 38.59 -5.10
CA MET A 18 5.06 39.12 -5.08
C MET A 18 4.16 38.36 -6.05
N LEU A 19 4.67 38.03 -7.24
CA LEU A 19 3.93 37.22 -8.20
C LEU A 19 3.63 35.82 -7.64
N VAL A 20 4.60 35.18 -6.98
CA VAL A 20 4.41 33.88 -6.32
C VAL A 20 3.32 33.95 -5.26
N GLU A 21 3.32 34.99 -4.41
CA GLU A 21 2.28 35.15 -3.39
C GLU A 21 0.90 35.40 -4.02
N VAL A 22 0.81 36.22 -5.08
CA VAL A 22 -0.42 36.40 -5.84
C VAL A 22 -0.92 35.06 -6.41
N MET A 23 -0.04 34.25 -7.02
CA MET A 23 -0.42 32.95 -7.59
C MET A 23 -0.99 31.99 -6.54
N LYS A 24 -0.42 31.98 -5.32
CA LYS A 24 -0.93 31.14 -4.20
C LYS A 24 -2.34 31.52 -3.76
N GLN A 25 -2.76 32.78 -3.96
CA GLN A 25 -4.11 33.20 -3.62
C GLN A 25 -5.15 32.80 -4.67
N LEU A 26 -4.74 32.32 -5.85
CA LEU A 26 -5.66 31.92 -6.90
C LEU A 26 -6.28 30.56 -6.61
N GLU A 27 -7.54 30.42 -7.00
CA GLU A 27 -8.16 29.11 -7.14
C GLU A 27 -7.55 28.35 -8.32
N TRP A 28 -7.71 27.03 -8.29
CA TRP A 28 -7.03 26.12 -9.20
C TRP A 28 -7.26 26.46 -10.69
N ASP A 29 -8.50 26.73 -11.07
CA ASP A 29 -8.84 27.05 -12.47
C ASP A 29 -8.24 28.38 -12.93
N ASP A 30 -8.24 29.39 -12.06
CA ASP A 30 -7.69 30.72 -12.37
C ASP A 30 -6.17 30.69 -12.43
N PHE A 31 -5.53 29.90 -11.56
CA PHE A 31 -4.10 29.62 -11.64
C PHE A 31 -3.72 29.01 -13.00
N LEU A 32 -4.46 27.97 -13.45
CA LEU A 32 -4.19 27.34 -14.74
C LEU A 32 -4.43 28.29 -15.93
N ARG A 33 -5.48 29.11 -15.89
CA ARG A 33 -5.71 30.15 -16.91
C ARG A 33 -4.58 31.18 -16.92
N MET A 34 -4.14 31.64 -15.76
CA MET A 34 -3.06 32.62 -15.66
C MET A 34 -1.75 32.09 -16.26
N ARG A 35 -1.43 30.81 -16.05
CA ARG A 35 -0.29 30.13 -16.67
C ARG A 35 -0.31 30.17 -18.21
N GLN A 36 -1.50 30.23 -18.83
CA GLN A 36 -1.67 30.25 -20.28
C GLN A 36 -1.60 31.66 -20.89
N THR A 37 -1.56 32.73 -20.08
CA THR A 37 -1.61 34.11 -20.56
C THR A 37 -0.33 34.55 -21.28
N CYS A 38 0.83 34.29 -20.69
CA CYS A 38 2.13 34.67 -21.28
C CYS A 38 3.29 33.78 -20.78
N ARG A 39 4.42 33.82 -21.49
CA ARG A 39 5.62 33.02 -21.15
C ARG A 39 6.19 33.35 -19.77
N HIS A 40 6.07 34.60 -19.32
CA HIS A 40 6.55 35.01 -18.01
C HIS A 40 5.73 34.36 -16.89
N MET A 41 4.40 34.48 -16.93
CA MET A 41 3.51 33.82 -15.95
C MET A 41 3.64 32.30 -15.99
N CYS A 42 3.84 31.72 -17.17
CA CYS A 42 4.15 30.30 -17.28
C CYS A 42 5.42 29.93 -16.51
N LYS A 43 6.52 30.69 -16.65
CA LYS A 43 7.74 30.48 -15.88
C LYS A 43 7.54 30.65 -14.37
N VAL A 44 6.85 31.72 -13.94
CA VAL A 44 6.61 31.98 -12.52
C VAL A 44 5.74 30.89 -11.89
N SER A 45 4.72 30.40 -12.62
CA SER A 45 3.85 29.32 -12.15
C SER A 45 4.58 27.99 -11.92
N ASN A 46 5.81 27.82 -12.44
CA ASN A 46 6.67 26.68 -12.15
C ASN A 46 7.49 26.84 -10.87
N ALA A 47 7.30 27.89 -10.08
CA ALA A 47 7.98 28.06 -8.82
C ALA A 47 7.52 27.01 -7.80
N ARG A 48 8.48 26.29 -7.21
CA ARG A 48 8.22 25.25 -6.20
C ARG A 48 7.29 25.70 -5.06
N PRO A 49 7.41 26.92 -4.48
CA PRO A 49 6.54 27.36 -3.40
C PRO A 49 5.05 27.40 -3.75
N ILE A 50 4.70 27.59 -5.02
CA ILE A 50 3.31 27.60 -5.49
C ILE A 50 2.73 26.17 -5.43
N TRP A 51 3.45 25.22 -6.02
CA TRP A 51 3.01 23.82 -6.05
C TRP A 51 3.00 23.18 -4.67
N LEU A 52 3.98 23.53 -3.82
CA LEU A 52 3.97 23.13 -2.42
C LEU A 52 2.72 23.64 -1.70
N TYR A 53 2.38 24.92 -1.88
CA TYR A 53 1.18 25.50 -1.31
C TYR A 53 -0.09 24.78 -1.77
N PHE A 54 -0.24 24.52 -3.08
CA PHE A 54 -1.40 23.77 -3.57
C PHE A 54 -1.46 22.34 -3.03
N PHE A 55 -0.31 21.68 -2.92
CA PHE A 55 -0.21 20.34 -2.35
C PHE A 55 -0.62 20.33 -0.87
N GLU A 56 -0.13 21.27 -0.06
CA GLU A 56 -0.52 21.40 1.35
C GLU A 56 -1.99 21.81 1.53
N LYS A 57 -2.48 22.77 0.73
CA LYS A 57 -3.91 23.16 0.71
C LYS A 57 -4.77 21.93 0.42
N TYR A 58 -4.36 21.11 -0.54
CA TYR A 58 -5.03 19.86 -0.90
C TYR A 58 -5.05 18.85 0.26
N LEU A 59 -3.90 18.61 0.91
CA LEU A 59 -3.83 17.70 2.06
C LEU A 59 -4.78 18.10 3.21
N ARG A 60 -5.08 19.39 3.34
CA ARG A 60 -5.99 19.93 4.35
C ARG A 60 -7.46 19.92 3.93
N SER A 61 -7.75 20.04 2.63
CA SER A 61 -9.11 20.31 2.13
C SER A 61 -9.95 19.07 1.81
N THR A 62 -9.34 17.90 1.56
CA THR A 62 -10.05 16.76 0.95
C THR A 62 -9.75 15.44 1.66
N ILE A 63 -10.76 14.76 2.22
CA ILE A 63 -10.71 13.41 2.85
C ILE A 63 -11.89 12.60 2.25
N PRO A 64 -11.72 11.32 1.82
CA PRO A 64 -11.09 10.26 2.61
C PRO A 64 -10.07 9.43 1.85
N GLY A 65 -8.82 9.61 2.23
CA GLY A 65 -7.72 8.72 1.91
C GLY A 65 -6.43 9.43 2.25
N PRO A 66 -5.67 8.99 3.25
CA PRO A 66 -4.42 9.65 3.60
C PRO A 66 -3.47 9.48 2.40
N PHE A 67 -3.22 10.59 1.69
CA PHE A 67 -2.20 10.64 0.67
C PHE A 67 -0.85 10.61 1.39
N HIS A 68 -0.04 9.62 1.07
CA HIS A 68 1.30 9.49 1.61
C HIS A 68 2.30 9.75 0.48
N PRO A 69 3.07 10.85 0.54
CA PRO A 69 4.15 11.02 -0.40
C PRO A 69 5.19 9.91 -0.22
N ASP A 70 5.87 9.56 -1.30
CA ASP A 70 6.89 8.50 -1.29
C ASP A 70 8.14 8.93 -0.50
N LYS A 71 8.43 10.22 -0.49
CA LYS A 71 9.57 10.85 0.18
C LYS A 71 9.12 12.11 0.94
N PRO A 72 9.98 12.73 1.77
CA PRO A 72 9.69 14.04 2.34
C PRO A 72 9.38 15.06 1.24
N VAL A 73 8.37 15.90 1.46
CA VAL A 73 7.87 16.92 0.54
C VAL A 73 8.93 17.96 0.21
N GLN A 74 9.88 18.19 1.11
CA GLN A 74 11.07 19.02 0.93
C GLN A 74 11.95 18.48 -0.22
N ASP A 75 11.99 17.16 -0.40
CA ASP A 75 12.79 16.49 -1.42
C ASP A 75 12.10 16.41 -2.78
N TYR A 76 10.84 16.88 -2.88
CA TYR A 76 10.17 17.00 -4.16
C TYR A 76 10.60 18.28 -4.88
N SER A 77 10.97 18.09 -6.15
CA SER A 77 11.12 19.17 -7.10
C SER A 77 9.75 19.81 -7.42
N SER A 78 9.79 21.01 -7.99
CA SER A 78 8.58 21.70 -8.45
C SER A 78 7.76 20.86 -9.42
N TYR A 79 8.45 20.17 -10.35
CA TYR A 79 7.82 19.32 -11.35
C TYR A 79 7.13 18.09 -10.73
N GLU A 80 7.76 17.44 -9.75
CA GLU A 80 7.13 16.29 -9.09
C GLU A 80 5.91 16.74 -8.27
N LEU A 81 5.97 17.88 -7.57
CA LEU A 81 4.80 18.45 -6.88
C LEU A 81 3.67 18.80 -7.85
N GLU A 82 4.00 19.45 -8.97
CA GLU A 82 3.05 19.73 -10.04
C GLU A 82 2.35 18.45 -10.52
N SER A 83 3.13 17.41 -10.82
CA SER A 83 2.62 16.11 -11.25
C SER A 83 1.68 15.48 -10.21
N LEU A 84 2.02 15.53 -8.92
CA LEU A 84 1.19 15.01 -7.83
C LEU A 84 -0.15 15.75 -7.72
N VAL A 85 -0.11 17.08 -7.70
CA VAL A 85 -1.32 17.91 -7.62
C VAL A 85 -2.20 17.69 -8.85
N LEU A 86 -1.62 17.69 -10.06
CA LEU A 86 -2.34 17.49 -11.31
C LEU A 86 -2.99 16.12 -11.41
N ARG A 87 -2.28 15.06 -11.01
CA ARG A 87 -2.83 13.69 -11.03
C ARG A 87 -4.09 13.61 -10.20
N ARG A 88 -4.06 14.21 -9.01
CA ARG A 88 -5.17 14.15 -8.08
C ARG A 88 -6.34 15.04 -8.51
N LYS A 89 -6.08 16.26 -8.95
CA LYS A 89 -7.09 17.13 -9.55
C LYS A 89 -7.71 16.50 -10.81
N GLY A 90 -6.90 15.78 -11.59
CA GLY A 90 -7.35 15.01 -12.74
C GLY A 90 -8.33 13.90 -12.38
N THR A 91 -8.15 13.22 -11.23
CA THR A 91 -9.12 12.22 -10.75
C THR A 91 -10.45 12.84 -10.33
N GLU A 92 -10.44 14.04 -9.72
CA GLU A 92 -11.68 14.78 -9.38
C GLU A 92 -12.43 15.20 -10.65
N VAL A 93 -11.72 15.72 -11.66
CA VAL A 93 -12.33 16.18 -12.93
C VAL A 93 -12.80 15.01 -13.82
N ALA A 94 -12.19 13.82 -13.67
CA ALA A 94 -12.58 12.63 -14.41
C ALA A 94 -13.88 11.99 -13.88
N GLU A 95 -14.42 12.43 -12.74
CA GLU A 95 -15.76 12.02 -12.30
C GLU A 95 -16.80 12.41 -13.36
N GLY A 96 -17.23 11.41 -14.15
CA GLY A 96 -18.20 11.59 -15.26
C GLY A 96 -17.63 11.36 -16.67
N ARG A 97 -16.32 11.14 -16.83
CA ARG A 97 -15.70 10.68 -18.09
C ARG A 97 -15.09 9.30 -17.88
N PHE A 98 -15.22 8.39 -18.84
CA PHE A 98 -14.57 7.09 -18.75
C PHE A 98 -13.05 7.30 -18.62
N PRO A 99 -12.42 6.92 -17.49
CA PRO A 99 -11.00 7.12 -17.32
C PRO A 99 -10.26 6.28 -18.37
N ARG A 100 -9.12 6.79 -18.85
CA ARG A 100 -8.26 6.05 -19.78
C ARG A 100 -7.84 4.74 -19.11
N GLN A 101 -8.40 3.64 -19.57
CA GLN A 101 -8.08 2.31 -19.04
C GLN A 101 -6.66 1.94 -19.48
N ARG A 102 -5.83 1.52 -18.52
CA ARG A 102 -4.55 0.87 -18.77
C ARG A 102 -4.67 -0.59 -18.33
N LYS A 103 -4.15 -1.51 -19.14
CA LYS A 103 -4.11 -2.94 -18.82
C LYS A 103 -2.69 -3.28 -18.43
N LEU A 104 -2.53 -3.86 -17.25
CA LEU A 104 -1.27 -4.38 -16.77
C LEU A 104 -1.28 -5.90 -16.94
N HIS A 105 -0.29 -6.43 -17.66
CA HIS A 105 -0.10 -7.86 -17.81
C HIS A 105 0.78 -8.36 -16.67
N LEU A 106 0.17 -8.56 -15.52
CA LEU A 106 0.82 -9.28 -14.44
C LEU A 106 0.91 -10.77 -14.82
N GLY A 107 2.01 -11.43 -14.45
CA GLY A 107 2.17 -12.87 -14.65
C GLY A 107 0.98 -13.66 -14.11
N LYS A 108 0.88 -14.94 -14.50
CA LYS A 108 -0.24 -15.79 -14.11
C LYS A 108 -0.36 -15.80 -12.57
N PRO A 109 -1.46 -15.28 -11.98
CA PRO A 109 -1.57 -15.21 -10.53
C PRO A 109 -1.55 -16.63 -9.93
N SER A 110 -1.05 -16.73 -8.70
CA SER A 110 -0.93 -18.00 -7.96
C SER A 110 -2.25 -18.75 -7.78
N SER A 111 -3.36 -18.01 -7.86
CA SER A 111 -4.73 -18.50 -7.83
C SER A 111 -5.67 -17.44 -8.42
N ASP A 112 -6.91 -17.83 -8.78
CA ASP A 112 -7.98 -16.91 -9.24
C ASP A 112 -8.43 -15.89 -8.17
N ILE A 113 -7.75 -15.81 -7.03
CA ILE A 113 -8.19 -14.97 -5.91
C ILE A 113 -7.56 -13.58 -6.06
N LEU A 114 -8.40 -12.58 -6.30
CA LEU A 114 -8.06 -11.15 -6.32
C LEU A 114 -7.42 -10.63 -5.01
N SER A 115 -7.37 -11.44 -3.94
CA SER A 115 -6.72 -11.12 -2.66
C SER A 115 -5.20 -11.05 -2.71
N ASN A 116 -4.62 -11.25 -3.89
CA ASN A 116 -3.17 -11.27 -4.10
C ASN A 116 -2.61 -9.92 -4.52
N MET A 117 -3.43 -8.88 -4.66
CA MET A 117 -2.97 -7.55 -5.10
C MET A 117 -3.35 -6.47 -4.10
N HIS A 118 -2.48 -5.46 -3.96
CA HIS A 118 -2.75 -4.30 -3.11
C HIS A 118 -2.17 -3.03 -3.73
N LEU A 119 -3.00 -2.02 -3.93
CA LEU A 119 -2.55 -0.69 -4.33
C LEU A 119 -2.17 0.10 -3.08
N VAL A 120 -0.89 0.38 -2.89
CA VAL A 120 -0.39 1.15 -1.74
C VAL A 120 -1.03 2.55 -1.77
N HIS A 121 -1.32 3.10 -0.59
CA HIS A 121 -1.81 4.46 -0.47
C HIS A 121 -0.88 5.44 -1.23
N GLY A 122 -1.48 6.42 -1.92
CA GLY A 122 -0.80 7.26 -2.91
C GLY A 122 -0.99 6.78 -4.35
N GLY A 123 -1.28 5.49 -4.56
CA GLY A 123 -1.71 4.96 -5.85
C GLY A 123 -0.60 4.73 -6.88
N ARG A 124 0.67 4.90 -6.49
CA ARG A 124 1.83 4.68 -7.35
C ARG A 124 2.29 3.22 -7.36
N TRP A 125 2.30 2.57 -6.20
CA TRP A 125 2.86 1.22 -6.07
C TRP A 125 1.76 0.18 -6.04
N LEU A 126 1.81 -0.76 -6.97
CA LEU A 126 0.97 -1.96 -6.94
C LEU A 126 1.80 -3.14 -6.45
N LEU A 127 1.40 -3.73 -5.33
CA LEU A 127 1.97 -4.97 -4.83
C LEU A 127 1.17 -6.14 -5.35
N HIS A 128 1.83 -7.25 -5.69
CA HIS A 128 1.14 -8.51 -5.94
C HIS A 128 1.94 -9.73 -5.48
N ALA A 129 1.24 -10.72 -4.92
CA ALA A 129 1.82 -12.01 -4.58
C ALA A 129 1.84 -12.94 -5.79
N VAL A 130 2.91 -13.71 -5.94
CA VAL A 130 3.14 -14.67 -7.03
C VAL A 130 3.09 -16.13 -6.54
N ALA A 131 3.14 -17.09 -7.46
CA ALA A 131 2.87 -18.52 -7.22
C ALA A 131 3.78 -19.20 -6.19
N ASN A 132 5.03 -18.77 -6.08
CA ASN A 132 6.01 -19.27 -5.12
C ASN A 132 5.85 -18.65 -3.71
N GLY A 133 4.90 -17.72 -3.53
CA GLY A 133 4.65 -17.01 -2.27
C GLY A 133 5.49 -15.74 -2.05
N SER A 134 6.37 -15.36 -2.98
CA SER A 134 6.99 -14.03 -2.93
C SER A 134 6.01 -12.93 -3.32
N VAL A 135 6.37 -11.69 -2.97
CA VAL A 135 5.67 -10.49 -3.39
C VAL A 135 6.56 -9.73 -4.36
N GLU A 136 5.94 -9.22 -5.42
CA GLU A 136 6.53 -8.29 -6.36
C GLU A 136 5.81 -6.95 -6.29
N TYR A 137 6.45 -5.89 -6.76
CA TYR A 137 5.86 -4.57 -6.87
C TYR A 137 6.05 -3.97 -8.26
N VAL A 138 5.10 -3.13 -8.67
CA VAL A 138 5.12 -2.39 -9.93
C VAL A 138 5.00 -0.90 -9.65
N ASP A 139 5.88 -0.11 -10.27
CA ASP A 139 5.76 1.34 -10.32
C ASP A 139 4.80 1.75 -11.44
N LEU A 140 3.62 2.23 -11.06
CA LEU A 140 2.57 2.67 -11.98
C LEU A 140 2.86 4.04 -12.62
N ASP A 141 3.91 4.74 -12.19
CA ASP A 141 4.33 6.00 -12.78
C ASP A 141 5.33 5.83 -13.93
N THR A 142 6.03 4.69 -13.96
CA THR A 142 6.91 4.33 -15.07
C THR A 142 6.10 3.88 -16.29
N SER A 143 6.61 4.08 -17.51
CA SER A 143 5.93 3.63 -18.73
C SER A 143 6.02 2.13 -18.96
N GLU A 144 7.06 1.48 -18.43
CA GLU A 144 7.37 0.07 -18.68
C GLU A 144 6.65 -0.88 -17.72
N HIS A 145 6.20 -0.38 -16.56
CA HIS A 145 5.45 -1.14 -15.56
C HIS A 145 6.05 -2.53 -15.23
N ILE A 146 7.38 -2.56 -15.06
CA ILE A 146 8.12 -3.79 -14.80
C ILE A 146 7.88 -4.22 -13.34
N ALA A 147 7.45 -5.47 -13.16
CA ALA A 147 7.37 -6.09 -11.84
C ALA A 147 8.78 -6.38 -11.30
N ARG A 148 9.02 -5.98 -10.05
CA ARG A 148 10.30 -6.16 -9.34
C ARG A 148 10.07 -6.97 -8.07
N PRO A 149 10.99 -7.89 -7.71
CA PRO A 149 10.85 -8.67 -6.49
C PRO A 149 10.93 -7.76 -5.27
N LEU A 150 9.95 -7.89 -4.36
CA LEU A 150 9.92 -7.20 -3.07
C LEU A 150 10.42 -8.11 -1.95
N THR A 151 9.93 -9.35 -1.91
CA THR A 151 10.33 -10.35 -0.92
C THR A 151 10.98 -11.56 -1.60
N PRO A 152 11.91 -12.26 -0.94
CA PRO A 152 12.41 -13.53 -1.46
C PRO A 152 11.31 -14.60 -1.49
N PRO A 153 11.41 -15.61 -2.37
CA PRO A 153 10.51 -16.75 -2.37
C PRO A 153 10.72 -17.60 -1.11
N PRO A 154 9.69 -17.87 -0.32
CA PRO A 154 9.78 -18.71 0.88
C PRO A 154 9.84 -20.21 0.57
N TYR A 155 9.53 -20.59 -0.67
CA TYR A 155 9.52 -21.97 -1.15
C TYR A 155 10.12 -22.05 -2.54
N ASP A 156 10.57 -23.25 -2.93
CA ASP A 156 11.05 -23.52 -4.28
C ASP A 156 9.96 -23.24 -5.34
N GLU A 157 10.37 -22.85 -6.54
CA GLU A 157 9.50 -22.41 -7.65
C GLU A 157 8.37 -23.37 -8.03
N SER A 158 8.53 -24.66 -7.71
CA SER A 158 7.55 -25.68 -8.01
C SER A 158 6.40 -25.77 -7.01
N ALA A 159 6.41 -24.98 -5.91
CA ALA A 159 5.39 -25.05 -4.87
C ALA A 159 4.13 -24.26 -5.27
N CYS A 160 2.96 -24.86 -5.12
CA CYS A 160 1.68 -24.15 -5.23
C CYS A 160 1.39 -23.47 -3.88
N VAL A 161 1.55 -22.15 -3.85
CA VAL A 161 1.35 -21.35 -2.63
C VAL A 161 0.20 -20.40 -2.85
N MET A 162 -0.81 -20.50 -1.99
CA MET A 162 -1.83 -19.44 -1.88
C MET A 162 -1.35 -18.41 -0.89
N ALA A 163 -1.40 -17.15 -1.28
CA ALA A 163 -1.05 -16.03 -0.43
C ALA A 163 -2.30 -15.23 -0.07
N SER A 164 -2.34 -14.67 1.13
CA SER A 164 -3.21 -13.56 1.48
C SER A 164 -2.33 -12.42 1.96
N MET A 165 -2.53 -11.25 1.38
CA MET A 165 -1.69 -10.09 1.60
C MET A 165 -2.49 -8.95 2.22
N VAL A 166 -1.90 -8.30 3.23
CA VAL A 166 -2.46 -7.11 3.87
C VAL A 166 -1.37 -6.08 4.10
N VAL A 167 -1.72 -4.80 4.01
CA VAL A 167 -0.82 -3.69 4.24
C VAL A 167 -1.37 -2.87 5.39
N ASP A 168 -0.50 -2.54 6.34
CA ASP A 168 -0.76 -1.64 7.46
C ASP A 168 0.20 -0.46 7.34
N MET A 169 -0.33 0.69 6.96
CA MET A 169 0.48 1.89 6.79
C MET A 169 0.92 2.40 8.15
N ASP A 170 2.15 2.92 8.23
CA ASP A 170 2.62 3.58 9.44
C ASP A 170 1.94 4.94 9.59
N MET A 171 0.68 4.90 10.06
CA MET A 171 -0.14 6.06 10.37
C MET A 171 0.32 6.62 11.71
N ALA A 172 1.54 7.15 11.76
CA ALA A 172 1.95 7.90 12.93
C ALA A 172 0.98 9.08 13.14
N THR A 173 0.47 9.18 14.35
CA THR A 173 -0.51 10.17 14.79
C THR A 173 0.04 11.59 14.68
N ASP A 174 -0.78 12.46 14.08
CA ASP A 174 -0.83 13.94 14.19
C ASP A 174 0.27 14.83 13.59
N ASP A 175 1.40 14.31 13.10
CA ASP A 175 2.36 15.13 12.36
C ASP A 175 2.01 15.20 10.86
N LEU A 176 2.14 16.38 10.24
CA LEU A 176 1.92 16.54 8.80
C LEU A 176 2.74 15.50 8.01
N PRO A 177 2.13 14.80 7.03
CA PRO A 177 2.78 13.73 6.26
C PRO A 177 3.93 14.23 5.35
N THR A 178 4.33 15.49 5.49
CA THR A 178 5.33 16.15 4.67
C THR A 178 6.76 15.69 4.94
N ASP A 179 7.08 15.12 6.10
CA ASP A 179 8.49 14.89 6.47
C ASP A 179 8.94 13.43 6.50
N ARG A 180 8.10 12.50 6.01
CA ARG A 180 8.38 11.06 6.12
C ARG A 180 8.34 10.39 4.75
N SER A 181 9.31 9.50 4.53
CA SER A 181 9.27 8.57 3.42
C SER A 181 8.12 7.56 3.60
N LEU A 182 7.68 6.98 2.49
CA LEU A 182 6.69 5.91 2.49
C LEU A 182 7.23 4.71 3.27
N VAL A 183 6.52 4.36 4.33
CA VAL A 183 6.83 3.22 5.17
C VAL A 183 5.55 2.52 5.61
N PHE A 184 5.52 1.20 5.52
CA PHE A 184 4.39 0.38 5.93
C PHE A 184 4.81 -1.02 6.31
N ASN A 185 3.92 -1.74 6.99
CA ASN A 185 4.10 -3.15 7.28
C ASN A 185 3.25 -3.97 6.30
N LEU A 186 3.85 -5.02 5.77
CA LEU A 186 3.26 -5.99 4.87
C LEU A 186 3.08 -7.32 5.62
N GLY A 187 1.84 -7.72 5.82
CA GLY A 187 1.51 -9.04 6.34
C GLY A 187 1.31 -10.01 5.18
N LEU A 188 1.86 -11.22 5.31
CA LEU A 188 1.63 -12.33 4.39
C LEU A 188 1.18 -13.57 5.17
N LEU A 189 0.09 -14.17 4.72
CA LEU A 189 -0.34 -15.50 5.13
C LEU A 189 -0.18 -16.43 3.94
N LEU A 190 0.76 -17.36 4.05
CA LEU A 190 1.17 -18.26 3.00
C LEU A 190 0.70 -19.66 3.32
N TRP A 191 -0.11 -20.25 2.45
CA TRP A 191 -0.58 -21.61 2.56
C TRP A 191 -0.01 -22.44 1.41
N ARG A 192 0.94 -23.32 1.74
CA ARG A 192 1.52 -24.28 0.80
C ARG A 192 0.59 -25.48 0.69
N MET A 193 0.09 -25.70 -0.52
CA MET A 193 -0.73 -26.88 -0.81
C MET A 193 0.16 -28.13 -0.94
N PRO A 194 -0.34 -29.30 -0.52
CA PRO A 194 0.36 -30.55 -0.74
C PRO A 194 0.48 -30.78 -2.24
N ARG A 195 1.67 -31.21 -2.69
CA ARG A 195 1.84 -31.64 -4.07
C ARG A 195 1.33 -33.07 -4.22
N TYR A 196 0.45 -33.27 -5.18
CA TYR A 196 0.09 -34.59 -5.66
C TYR A 196 0.96 -34.86 -6.88
N ASP A 197 1.85 -35.83 -6.75
CA ASP A 197 2.52 -36.39 -7.93
C ASP A 197 1.48 -37.21 -8.70
N ALA A 198 1.42 -37.06 -10.02
CA ALA A 198 0.46 -37.80 -10.84
C ALA A 198 0.65 -39.31 -10.71
N GLU A 199 1.86 -39.77 -10.35
CA GLU A 199 2.19 -41.17 -10.20
C GLU A 199 2.03 -41.68 -8.75
N ILE A 200 2.01 -40.80 -7.75
CA ILE A 200 2.01 -41.17 -6.33
C ILE A 200 0.74 -40.63 -5.66
N ILE A 201 -0.17 -41.55 -5.30
CA ILE A 201 -1.43 -41.26 -4.60
C ILE A 201 -1.20 -40.57 -3.23
N LYS A 202 0.02 -40.64 -2.69
CA LYS A 202 0.42 -40.01 -1.43
C LYS A 202 1.07 -38.65 -1.67
N PRO A 203 0.66 -37.59 -0.96
CA PRO A 203 1.28 -36.28 -1.08
C PRO A 203 2.74 -36.33 -0.62
N THR A 204 3.63 -35.70 -1.39
CA THR A 204 5.07 -35.66 -1.08
C THR A 204 5.40 -34.72 0.08
N SER A 205 4.48 -33.82 0.44
CA SER A 205 4.61 -32.90 1.56
C SER A 205 3.26 -32.66 2.23
N LEU A 206 3.27 -32.49 3.55
CA LEU A 206 2.09 -32.05 4.29
C LEU A 206 1.79 -30.58 3.95
N PRO A 207 0.52 -30.17 3.95
CA PRO A 207 0.17 -28.75 3.89
C PRO A 207 0.84 -28.02 5.05
N SER A 208 1.46 -26.88 4.75
CA SER A 208 2.07 -26.02 5.74
C SER A 208 1.55 -24.60 5.58
N MET A 209 1.39 -23.90 6.69
CA MET A 209 1.02 -22.50 6.69
C MET A 209 2.09 -21.69 7.42
N CYS A 210 2.45 -20.55 6.85
CA CYS A 210 3.45 -19.64 7.39
C CYS A 210 2.88 -18.23 7.36
N ILE A 211 3.09 -17.49 8.44
CA ILE A 211 2.75 -16.07 8.53
C ILE A 211 4.06 -15.30 8.55
N GLN A 212 4.15 -14.27 7.72
CA GLN A 212 5.30 -13.37 7.67
C GLN A 212 4.85 -11.92 7.82
N VAL A 213 5.70 -11.11 8.43
CA VAL A 213 5.54 -9.66 8.53
C VAL A 213 6.81 -9.01 8.04
N TRP A 214 6.67 -8.12 7.08
CA TRP A 214 7.76 -7.38 6.45
C TRP A 214 7.57 -5.89 6.72
N ARG A 215 8.66 -5.18 7.00
CA ARG A 215 8.72 -3.72 6.94
C ARG A 215 9.10 -3.33 5.53
N ILE A 216 8.27 -2.50 4.90
CA ILE A 216 8.55 -1.95 3.57
C ILE A 216 8.92 -0.49 3.71
N THR A 217 10.04 -0.09 3.12
CA THR A 217 10.52 1.30 3.11
C THR A 217 10.81 1.74 1.69
N PHE A 218 10.46 2.98 1.37
CA PHE A 218 10.89 3.60 0.12
C PHE A 218 12.37 4.01 0.19
N GLN A 219 13.13 3.63 -0.84
CA GLN A 219 14.49 4.07 -1.08
C GLN A 219 14.52 4.91 -2.34
N ASN A 220 15.00 6.15 -2.24
CA ASN A 220 15.18 7.00 -3.41
C ASN A 220 16.41 6.53 -4.20
N ASP A 221 16.22 6.19 -5.46
CA ASP A 221 17.28 5.85 -6.40
C ASP A 221 17.21 6.78 -7.63
N CYS A 222 18.26 6.78 -8.44
CA CYS A 222 18.32 7.62 -9.65
C CYS A 222 17.28 7.25 -10.72
N GLN A 223 16.54 6.15 -10.55
CA GLN A 223 15.54 5.63 -11.49
C GLN A 223 14.09 5.86 -11.00
N GLY A 224 13.88 6.72 -10.01
CA GLY A 224 12.55 7.05 -9.49
C GLY A 224 12.22 6.38 -8.16
N GLY A 225 13.15 5.62 -7.59
CA GLY A 225 13.03 4.96 -6.30
C GLY A 225 12.54 3.53 -6.38
N SER A 226 12.76 2.82 -5.29
CA SER A 226 12.46 1.40 -5.13
C SER A 226 11.88 1.12 -3.74
N LEU A 227 11.17 0.00 -3.62
CA LEU A 227 10.68 -0.48 -2.35
C LEU A 227 11.65 -1.54 -1.84
N LEU A 228 12.09 -1.39 -0.59
CA LEU A 228 12.90 -2.37 0.12
C LEU A 228 12.04 -3.11 1.14
N ALA A 229 12.27 -4.41 1.29
CA ALA A 229 11.60 -5.22 2.29
C ALA A 229 12.59 -5.77 3.33
N GLN A 230 12.24 -5.64 4.61
CA GLN A 230 12.95 -6.26 5.72
C GLN A 230 12.00 -7.18 6.48
N CYS A 231 12.34 -8.47 6.61
CA CYS A 231 11.54 -9.40 7.39
C CYS A 231 11.61 -9.03 8.88
N LEU A 232 10.46 -8.76 9.50
CA LEU A 232 10.34 -8.49 10.94
C LEU A 232 9.97 -9.75 11.71
N SER A 233 9.06 -10.56 11.16
CA SER A 233 8.59 -11.79 11.80
C SER A 233 8.23 -12.86 10.78
N ALA A 234 8.49 -14.12 11.11
CA ALA A 234 8.11 -15.28 10.30
C ALA A 234 7.90 -16.49 11.22
N PHE A 235 6.70 -17.07 11.22
CA PHE A 235 6.38 -18.20 12.08
C PHE A 235 5.37 -19.16 11.43
N PRO A 236 5.44 -20.47 11.72
CA PRO A 236 4.50 -21.45 11.19
C PRO A 236 3.15 -21.36 11.92
N GLU A 237 2.04 -21.60 11.22
CA GLU A 237 0.75 -21.92 11.83
C GLU A 237 0.52 -23.43 11.80
N GLU A 238 0.24 -23.99 12.97
CA GLU A 238 0.09 -25.43 13.19
C GLU A 238 -1.27 -25.94 12.71
N ALA A 239 -2.28 -25.07 12.76
CA ALA A 239 -3.59 -25.38 12.26
C ALA A 239 -3.60 -25.50 10.73
N ILE A 240 -3.70 -26.74 10.24
CA ILE A 240 -3.95 -27.03 8.83
C ILE A 240 -5.41 -26.71 8.52
N ALA A 241 -5.67 -25.48 8.07
CA ALA A 241 -7.02 -24.99 7.77
C ALA A 241 -7.00 -23.96 6.65
N ASN A 242 -8.15 -23.77 6.01
CA ASN A 242 -8.27 -22.82 4.91
C ASN A 242 -8.44 -21.39 5.47
N PRO A 243 -7.49 -20.47 5.25
CA PRO A 243 -7.59 -19.08 5.66
C PRO A 243 -8.67 -18.36 4.82
N ARG A 244 -9.50 -17.55 5.48
CA ARG A 244 -10.58 -16.79 4.80
C ARG A 244 -10.48 -15.28 4.93
N ALA A 245 -9.86 -14.82 5.99
CA ALA A 245 -9.66 -13.40 6.26
C ALA A 245 -8.31 -13.26 6.91
N PHE A 246 -7.65 -12.15 6.60
CA PHE A 246 -6.35 -11.77 7.13
C PHE A 246 -6.36 -10.27 7.33
N SER A 247 -5.80 -9.80 8.43
CA SER A 247 -5.73 -8.39 8.79
C SER A 247 -4.48 -8.17 9.62
N LEU A 248 -3.81 -7.06 9.36
CA LEU A 248 -2.66 -6.57 10.08
C LEU A 248 -3.02 -5.20 10.64
N PHE A 249 -2.71 -5.00 11.92
CA PHE A 249 -2.88 -3.72 12.58
C PHE A 249 -1.83 -3.59 13.68
N TRP A 250 -0.89 -2.67 13.48
CA TRP A 250 0.21 -2.38 14.39
C TRP A 250 1.03 -3.65 14.67
N GLY A 251 1.15 -4.03 15.95
CA GLY A 251 1.85 -5.23 16.42
C GLY A 251 1.01 -6.52 16.37
N ARG A 252 -0.18 -6.50 15.76
CA ARG A 252 -1.10 -7.65 15.81
C ARG A 252 -1.57 -8.06 14.43
N ILE A 253 -1.72 -9.37 14.28
CA ILE A 253 -2.37 -9.99 13.14
C ILE A 253 -3.64 -10.65 13.62
N ALA A 254 -4.70 -10.55 12.82
CA ALA A 254 -5.91 -11.33 12.96
C ALA A 254 -6.19 -12.13 11.68
N TYR A 255 -6.55 -13.40 11.81
CA TYR A 255 -6.99 -14.22 10.68
C TYR A 255 -8.10 -15.17 11.09
N SER A 256 -8.90 -15.57 10.10
CA SER A 256 -9.95 -16.57 10.29
C SER A 256 -9.61 -17.86 9.56
N LEU A 257 -9.71 -18.97 10.27
CA LEU A 257 -9.50 -20.33 9.77
C LEU A 257 -10.83 -21.05 9.63
N CYS A 258 -11.02 -21.73 8.51
CA CYS A 258 -12.15 -22.64 8.26
C CYS A 258 -11.67 -24.09 8.32
N PHE A 259 -12.26 -24.87 9.23
CA PHE A 259 -11.98 -26.30 9.41
C PHE A 259 -13.16 -27.13 8.91
N VAL A 260 -12.88 -28.29 8.34
CA VAL A 260 -13.88 -29.31 8.04
C VAL A 260 -13.74 -30.38 9.12
N GLY A 261 -14.68 -30.44 10.06
CA GLY A 261 -14.69 -31.49 11.09
C GLY A 261 -15.15 -32.84 10.54
N GLU A 262 -14.97 -33.91 11.33
CA GLU A 262 -15.33 -35.29 10.99
C GLU A 262 -16.78 -35.47 10.52
N HIS A 263 -17.70 -34.61 10.97
CA HIS A 263 -19.11 -34.63 10.57
C HIS A 263 -19.47 -33.60 9.49
N ALA A 264 -18.51 -33.20 8.65
CA ALA A 264 -18.67 -32.19 7.61
C ALA A 264 -19.18 -30.82 8.11
N ARG A 265 -19.25 -30.58 9.42
CA ARG A 265 -19.59 -29.28 10.00
C ARG A 265 -18.40 -28.34 9.80
N ARG A 266 -18.65 -27.22 9.13
CA ARG A 266 -17.66 -26.16 8.95
C ARG A 266 -17.53 -25.36 10.24
N GLY A 267 -16.41 -25.52 10.93
CA GLY A 267 -16.02 -24.66 12.05
C GLY A 267 -15.30 -23.41 11.56
N ARG A 268 -15.47 -22.29 12.26
CA ARG A 268 -14.68 -21.07 12.06
C ARG A 268 -14.00 -20.68 13.36
N CYS A 269 -12.72 -20.36 13.30
CA CYS A 269 -11.97 -19.79 14.41
C CYS A 269 -11.36 -18.47 13.95
N VAL A 270 -11.35 -17.47 14.84
CA VAL A 270 -10.52 -16.28 14.66
C VAL A 270 -9.32 -16.43 15.58
N VAL A 271 -8.13 -16.20 15.03
CA VAL A 271 -6.87 -16.21 15.76
C VAL A 271 -6.32 -14.80 15.73
N VAL A 272 -5.86 -14.34 16.89
CA VAL A 272 -5.18 -13.05 17.02
C VAL A 272 -3.80 -13.31 17.63
N VAL A 273 -2.76 -12.88 16.92
CA VAL A 273 -1.37 -13.11 17.29
C VAL A 273 -0.66 -11.78 17.39
N ASN A 274 0.12 -11.58 18.47
CA ASN A 274 1.11 -10.51 18.52
C ASN A 274 2.36 -10.99 17.77
N TRP A 275 2.56 -10.50 16.55
CA TRP A 275 3.64 -10.97 15.69
C TRP A 275 5.02 -10.53 16.19
N GLN A 276 5.11 -9.41 16.93
CA GLN A 276 6.36 -8.93 17.49
C GLN A 276 6.95 -9.91 18.51
N LEU A 277 6.07 -10.67 19.17
CA LEU A 277 6.47 -11.68 20.13
C LEU A 277 6.64 -13.05 19.48
N ALA A 278 5.98 -13.33 18.34
CA ALA A 278 5.85 -14.67 17.76
C ALA A 278 7.16 -15.31 17.27
N ASN A 279 8.23 -14.53 17.10
CA ASN A 279 9.57 -15.03 16.78
C ASN A 279 10.40 -15.37 18.03
N ALA A 280 10.02 -14.87 19.20
CA ALA A 280 10.91 -14.79 20.36
C ALA A 280 10.92 -16.05 21.22
N SER A 281 10.22 -17.14 20.87
CA SER A 281 10.17 -18.32 21.73
C SER A 281 10.54 -19.64 21.04
N GLU A 282 11.60 -20.25 21.59
CA GLU A 282 11.77 -21.70 21.71
C GLU A 282 10.80 -22.32 22.75
N MET A 283 9.92 -21.53 23.38
CA MET A 283 8.99 -21.99 24.42
C MET A 283 7.62 -21.27 24.37
N GLY A 284 6.64 -21.94 23.76
CA GLY A 284 5.21 -21.78 24.07
C GLY A 284 4.61 -20.37 23.92
N HIS A 285 4.42 -19.89 22.69
CA HIS A 285 3.62 -18.69 22.47
C HIS A 285 2.14 -18.91 22.87
N GLN A 286 1.62 -18.08 23.77
CA GLN A 286 0.18 -18.00 24.05
C GLN A 286 -0.59 -17.43 22.84
N ARG A 287 -0.95 -18.29 21.90
CA ARG A 287 -1.92 -17.97 20.86
C ARG A 287 -3.31 -17.90 21.49
N ARG A 288 -3.97 -16.75 21.38
CA ARG A 288 -5.37 -16.61 21.83
C ARG A 288 -6.31 -17.04 20.71
N TYR A 289 -6.75 -18.30 20.78
CA TYR A 289 -7.80 -18.81 19.92
C TYR A 289 -9.18 -18.38 20.46
N ARG A 290 -9.93 -17.61 19.69
CA ARG A 290 -11.33 -17.31 20.01
C ARG A 290 -12.23 -18.06 19.03
N ARG A 291 -12.82 -19.16 19.50
CA ARG A 291 -13.84 -19.88 18.73
C ARG A 291 -15.13 -19.06 18.71
N LEU A 292 -15.57 -18.68 17.52
CA LEU A 292 -16.90 -18.12 17.30
C LEU A 292 -17.84 -19.28 16.97
N TRP A 293 -18.42 -19.90 17.98
CA TRP A 293 -19.49 -20.87 17.78
C TRP A 293 -20.79 -20.12 17.48
N GLY A 294 -21.44 -20.44 16.36
CA GLY A 294 -22.89 -20.29 16.27
C GLY A 294 -23.54 -21.23 17.30
N GLN A 295 -24.45 -20.72 18.11
CA GLN A 295 -24.99 -21.39 19.30
C GLN A 295 -25.62 -22.77 19.02
N ASN A 296 -25.62 -23.58 20.08
CA ASN A 296 -26.22 -24.91 20.31
C ASN A 296 -25.47 -26.14 19.76
N LEU A 297 -24.67 -26.76 20.64
CA LEU A 297 -24.91 -28.12 21.16
C LEU A 297 -23.84 -28.50 22.20
N ALA A 298 -24.31 -29.09 23.30
CA ALA A 298 -23.51 -29.58 24.42
C ALA A 298 -22.63 -30.78 24.02
N SER A 299 -21.31 -30.67 24.20
CA SER A 299 -20.40 -31.76 24.59
C SER A 299 -18.95 -31.23 24.71
N PRO A 300 -18.16 -31.62 25.73
CA PRO A 300 -16.82 -31.12 25.96
C PRO A 300 -15.79 -31.90 25.14
N ILE A 301 -15.27 -31.30 24.08
CA ILE A 301 -14.08 -31.82 23.38
C ILE A 301 -12.92 -30.86 23.63
N ARG A 302 -12.01 -31.36 24.49
CA ARG A 302 -10.64 -30.92 24.81
C ARG A 302 -10.27 -29.52 24.31
N GLN A 303 -10.14 -28.61 25.28
CA GLN A 303 -9.08 -27.60 25.20
C GLN A 303 -7.79 -28.33 24.86
N VAL A 304 -7.25 -28.08 23.67
CA VAL A 304 -5.82 -28.33 23.45
C VAL A 304 -5.13 -27.26 24.27
N ALA A 305 -4.81 -27.62 25.51
CA ALA A 305 -3.80 -26.92 26.28
C ALA A 305 -2.48 -27.13 25.53
N CYS A 306 -2.01 -26.10 24.84
CA CYS A 306 -0.59 -26.00 24.52
C CYS A 306 0.13 -25.74 25.85
N CYS A 307 0.94 -26.71 26.28
CA CYS A 307 1.97 -26.49 27.29
C CYS A 307 3.05 -25.55 26.72
#